data_AF-A0A9J6D753-F1
#
_entry.id   AF-A0A9J6D753-F1
#
_cell.length_a   1.000
_cell.length_b   1.000
_cell.length_c   1.000
_cell.angle_alpha   90.00
_cell.angle_beta   90.00
_cell.angle_gamma   90.00
#
_symmetry.space_group_name_H-M   'P 1'
#
loop_
_entity.id
_entity.type
_entity.pdbx_description
1 polymer ?
#
loop_
_entity_poly.entity_id
_entity_poly.type
_entity_poly.pdbx_seq_one_letter_code
_entity_poly.pdbx_strand_id
1 'polypeptide(L)'
;MGVKTTLELYRTYKDIIDTVCLYDNVTGSSLLFQPRAGALQTFAYRRTFDSAVLSVLCHACGSAEETIAHIVLECSQIGLPGMELLDTARGFAGEDGVNNPQAVKETMWRLEHWRAVVVSQRAKALGGAVQ
;
A
#
# COMPACT_ATOMS: atom_id res chain seq x y z
N MET A 1 14.79 -31.43 -3.50
CA MET A 1 14.29 -30.70 -2.31
C MET A 1 12.77 -30.70 -2.38
N GLY A 2 12.09 -31.37 -1.45
CA GLY A 2 10.64 -31.33 -1.39
C GLY A 2 10.19 -29.93 -1.00
N VAL A 3 9.35 -29.30 -1.83
CA VAL A 3 8.73 -28.02 -1.51
C VAL A 3 7.85 -28.25 -0.28
N LYS A 4 8.27 -27.76 0.88
CA LYS A 4 7.42 -27.75 2.06
C LYS A 4 6.17 -26.95 1.72
N THR A 5 5.00 -27.49 2.02
CA THR A 5 3.75 -26.78 1.87
C THR A 5 3.72 -25.56 2.78
N THR A 6 2.97 -24.52 2.42
CA THR A 6 2.80 -23.31 3.26
C THR A 6 2.34 -23.66 4.68
N LEU A 7 1.52 -24.70 4.82
CA LEU A 7 1.06 -25.21 6.12
C LEU A 7 2.17 -25.85 6.94
N GLU A 8 3.07 -26.61 6.32
CA GLU A 8 4.23 -27.18 7.01
C GLU A 8 5.19 -26.09 7.47
N LEU A 9 5.45 -25.07 6.64
CA LEU A 9 6.24 -23.91 7.05
C LEU A 9 5.59 -23.19 8.24
N TYR A 10 4.29 -22.91 8.16
CA TYR A 10 3.54 -22.30 9.25
C TYR A 10 3.65 -23.11 10.54
N ARG A 11 3.42 -24.44 10.48
CA ARG A 11 3.54 -25.33 11.65
C ARG A 11 4.96 -25.33 12.21
N THR A 12 5.97 -25.25 11.35
CA THR A 12 7.38 -25.34 11.76
C THR A 12 7.86 -24.05 12.44
N TYR A 13 7.42 -22.89 11.95
CA TYR A 13 8.00 -21.59 12.32
C TYR A 13 7.05 -20.69 13.10
N LYS A 14 5.77 -21.05 13.25
CA LYS A 14 4.85 -20.28 14.08
C LYS A 14 4.93 -20.74 15.53
N ASP A 15 5.71 -20.00 16.30
CA ASP A 15 5.90 -20.28 17.72
C ASP A 15 4.84 -19.59 18.61
N ILE A 16 4.35 -18.42 18.19
CA ILE A 16 3.47 -17.58 19.02
C ILE A 16 2.24 -17.14 18.21
N ILE A 17 1.07 -17.18 18.86
CA ILE A 17 -0.16 -16.51 18.41
C ILE A 17 -0.35 -15.30 19.32
N ASP A 18 -0.08 -14.11 18.80
CA ASP A 18 -0.22 -12.86 19.54
C ASP A 18 -0.92 -11.79 18.69
N THR A 19 -1.36 -10.75 19.37
CA THR A 19 -1.98 -9.55 18.82
C THR A 19 -0.92 -8.74 18.07
N VAL A 20 -1.22 -8.36 16.83
CA VAL A 20 -0.32 -7.51 16.04
C VAL A 20 -0.62 -6.05 16.34
N CYS A 21 0.21 -5.39 17.15
CA CYS A 21 0.07 -3.97 17.52
C CYS A 21 0.38 -2.97 16.38
N LEU A 22 0.47 -3.44 15.13
CA LEU A 22 0.70 -2.58 13.97
C LEU A 22 -0.59 -1.88 13.49
N TYR A 23 -1.74 -2.49 13.74
CA TYR A 23 -3.02 -1.99 13.29
C TYR A 23 -3.84 -1.48 14.47
N ASP A 24 -4.44 -0.31 14.29
CA ASP A 24 -5.49 0.24 15.15
C ASP A 24 -6.80 0.40 14.34
N ASN A 25 -7.81 1.02 14.94
CA ASN A 25 -9.12 1.24 14.30
C ASN A 25 -9.19 2.53 13.47
N VAL A 26 -8.06 3.14 13.09
CA VAL A 26 -8.07 4.33 12.22
C VAL A 26 -8.09 3.93 10.74
N THR A 27 -8.49 4.87 9.89
CA THR A 27 -8.59 4.68 8.44
C THR A 27 -7.24 4.24 7.84
N GLY A 28 -6.15 4.87 8.25
CA GLY A 28 -4.80 4.55 7.80
C GLY A 28 -4.39 3.11 8.07
N SER A 29 -4.74 2.55 9.23
CA SER A 29 -4.51 1.14 9.55
C SER A 29 -5.27 0.19 8.63
N SER A 30 -6.52 0.52 8.29
CA SER A 30 -7.31 -0.25 7.32
C SER A 30 -6.71 -0.19 5.92
N LEU A 31 -6.11 0.94 5.54
CA LEU A 31 -5.46 1.12 4.24
C LEU A 31 -4.11 0.41 4.17
N LEU A 32 -3.32 0.39 5.26
CA LEU A 32 -1.99 -0.22 5.34
C LEU A 32 -2.00 -1.73 5.05
N PHE A 33 -3.09 -2.41 5.35
CA PHE A 33 -3.21 -3.84 5.06
C PHE A 33 -2.98 -4.17 3.56
N GLN A 34 -3.45 -3.32 2.66
CA GLN A 34 -3.37 -3.57 1.22
C GLN A 34 -1.94 -3.59 0.67
N PRO A 35 -1.09 -2.57 0.89
CA PRO A 35 0.29 -2.62 0.44
C PRO A 35 1.06 -3.75 1.14
N ARG A 36 0.77 -4.08 2.41
CA ARG A 36 1.36 -5.26 3.07
C ARG A 36 1.02 -6.56 2.35
N ALA A 37 -0.23 -6.74 1.96
CA ALA A 37 -0.67 -7.89 1.18
C ALA A 37 -0.21 -7.84 -0.30
N GLY A 38 0.36 -6.72 -0.77
CA GLY A 38 0.69 -6.53 -2.18
C GLY A 38 -0.55 -6.29 -3.07
N ALA A 39 -1.67 -5.91 -2.47
CA ALA A 39 -2.98 -5.80 -3.12
C ALA A 39 -3.58 -4.39 -3.04
N LEU A 40 -2.73 -3.36 -2.94
CA LEU A 40 -3.17 -1.96 -3.01
C LEU A 40 -3.79 -1.72 -4.39
N GLN A 41 -5.01 -1.19 -4.40
CA GLN A 41 -5.83 -0.99 -5.61
C GLN A 41 -5.35 0.19 -6.49
N THR A 42 -4.05 0.22 -6.76
CA THR A 42 -3.40 1.13 -7.70
C THR A 42 -3.82 0.81 -9.14
N PHE A 43 -3.65 1.75 -10.07
CA PHE A 43 -3.89 1.45 -11.48
C PHE A 43 -2.97 0.36 -12.04
N ALA A 44 -1.70 0.32 -11.64
CA ALA A 44 -0.80 -0.76 -12.06
C ALA A 44 -1.35 -2.13 -11.64
N TYR A 45 -1.80 -2.24 -10.38
CA TYR A 45 -2.44 -3.46 -9.89
C TYR A 45 -3.72 -3.79 -10.66
N ARG A 46 -4.63 -2.82 -10.84
CA ARG A 46 -5.91 -3.04 -11.54
C ARG A 46 -5.74 -3.47 -12.99
N ARG A 47 -4.75 -2.91 -13.70
CA ARG A 47 -4.46 -3.26 -15.10
C ARG A 47 -4.15 -4.74 -15.29
N THR A 48 -3.67 -5.43 -14.26
CA THR A 48 -3.38 -6.87 -14.35
C THR A 48 -4.62 -7.74 -14.56
N PHE A 49 -5.82 -7.25 -14.22
CA PHE A 49 -7.08 -8.01 -14.34
C PHE A 49 -8.25 -7.22 -14.96
N ASP A 50 -8.09 -5.92 -15.20
CA ASP A 50 -9.08 -5.06 -15.84
C ASP A 50 -8.48 -4.39 -17.08
N SER A 51 -8.83 -4.90 -18.26
CA SER A 51 -8.36 -4.37 -19.54
C SER A 51 -8.96 -3.01 -19.91
N ALA A 52 -9.97 -2.53 -19.18
CA ALA A 52 -10.53 -1.19 -19.35
C ALA A 52 -9.63 -0.09 -18.76
N VAL A 53 -8.59 -0.46 -17.99
CA VAL A 53 -7.59 0.49 -17.47
C VAL A 53 -6.66 0.93 -18.60
N LEU A 54 -6.96 2.09 -19.19
CA LEU A 54 -6.20 2.65 -20.32
C LEU A 54 -4.87 3.32 -19.93
N SER A 55 -4.75 3.76 -18.67
CA SER A 55 -3.56 4.44 -18.15
C SER A 55 -3.21 3.90 -16.76
N VAL A 56 -1.91 3.81 -16.49
CA VAL A 56 -1.37 3.45 -15.18
C VAL A 56 -0.72 4.63 -14.46
N LEU A 57 -0.88 5.84 -14.98
CA LEU A 57 -0.32 7.04 -14.36
C LEU A 57 -0.99 7.31 -13.01
N CYS A 58 -0.17 7.69 -12.02
CA CYS A 58 -0.60 8.03 -10.67
C CYS A 58 -1.67 9.12 -10.68
N HIS A 59 -2.76 8.90 -9.96
CA HIS A 59 -3.82 9.91 -9.83
C HIS A 59 -3.28 11.20 -9.23
N ALA A 60 -2.33 11.13 -8.29
CA ALA A 60 -1.86 12.30 -7.59
C ALA A 60 -0.89 13.15 -8.43
N CYS A 61 0.15 12.55 -9.01
CA CYS A 61 1.19 13.30 -9.73
C CYS A 61 1.05 13.29 -11.26
N GLY A 62 0.36 12.30 -11.84
CA GLY A 62 0.23 12.15 -13.28
C GLY A 62 1.53 11.88 -14.05
N SER A 63 2.67 11.75 -13.37
CA SER A 63 4.01 11.70 -14.00
C SER A 63 4.71 10.35 -13.91
N ALA A 64 4.29 9.48 -13.00
CA ALA A 64 4.86 8.15 -12.79
C ALA A 64 3.76 7.09 -12.71
N GLU A 65 4.14 5.82 -12.88
CA GLU A 65 3.23 4.70 -12.71
C GLU A 65 2.71 4.62 -11.27
N GLU A 66 1.41 4.45 -11.11
CA GLU A 66 0.77 4.25 -9.83
C GLU A 66 1.08 2.84 -9.30
N THR A 67 2.20 2.71 -8.59
CA THR A 67 2.61 1.46 -7.91
C THR A 67 2.58 1.64 -6.40
N ILE A 68 2.68 0.53 -5.65
CA ILE A 68 2.81 0.60 -4.18
C ILE A 68 4.05 1.41 -3.80
N ALA A 69 5.19 1.14 -4.43
CA ALA A 69 6.44 1.87 -4.18
C ALA A 69 6.26 3.37 -4.43
N HIS A 70 5.62 3.73 -5.54
CA HIS A 70 5.37 5.12 -5.87
C HIS A 70 4.53 5.83 -4.81
N ILE A 71 3.40 5.26 -4.42
CA ILE A 71 2.50 5.88 -3.41
C ILE A 71 3.18 5.98 -2.04
N VAL A 72 3.85 4.91 -1.62
CA VAL A 72 4.41 4.80 -0.27
C VAL A 72 5.71 5.56 -0.10
N LEU A 73 6.56 5.66 -1.13
CA LEU A 73 7.92 6.20 -1.00
C LEU A 73 8.14 7.49 -1.80
N GLU A 74 7.60 7.60 -3.01
CA GLU A 74 8.12 8.53 -4.02
C GLU A 74 7.20 9.71 -4.32
N CYS A 75 5.87 9.52 -4.24
CA CYS A 75 4.92 10.47 -4.80
C CYS A 75 4.96 11.83 -4.09
N SER A 76 5.52 12.84 -4.77
CA SER A 76 5.71 14.18 -4.23
C SER A 76 4.41 14.95 -3.99
N GLN A 77 3.32 14.53 -4.63
CA GLN A 77 1.99 15.14 -4.46
C GLN A 77 1.22 14.56 -3.26
N ILE A 78 1.72 13.49 -2.65
CA ILE A 78 1.09 12.83 -1.50
C ILE A 78 1.81 13.18 -0.21
N GLY A 79 3.13 13.37 -0.26
CA GLY A 79 3.95 13.71 0.89
C GLY A 79 5.42 13.91 0.51
N LEU A 80 6.23 14.32 1.49
CA LEU A 80 7.67 14.39 1.29
C LEU A 80 8.23 12.99 1.07
N PRO A 81 8.96 12.72 -0.02
CA PRO A 81 9.65 11.45 -0.19
C PRO A 81 10.70 11.32 0.92
N GLY A 82 10.72 10.19 1.64
CA GLY A 82 11.57 10.09 2.83
C GLY A 82 11.78 8.70 3.40
N MET A 83 11.19 7.65 2.81
CA MET A 83 11.49 6.27 3.19
C MET A 83 12.28 5.60 2.09
N GLU A 84 13.41 4.99 2.45
CA GLU A 84 14.31 4.36 1.47
C GLU A 84 13.93 2.90 1.17
N LEU A 85 13.27 2.22 2.10
CA LEU A 85 12.95 0.79 1.98
C LEU A 85 11.44 0.54 2.03
N LEU A 86 10.95 -0.10 0.96
CA LEU A 86 9.54 -0.43 0.79
C LEU A 86 9.01 -1.34 1.90
N ASP A 87 9.79 -2.34 2.31
CA ASP A 87 9.34 -3.30 3.32
C ASP A 87 9.23 -2.67 4.71
N THR A 88 10.15 -1.77 5.06
CA THR A 88 10.06 -0.96 6.28
C THR A 88 8.83 -0.07 6.27
N ALA A 89 8.54 0.59 5.15
CA ALA A 89 7.35 1.43 5.00
C ALA A 89 6.05 0.62 5.11
N ARG A 90 6.04 -0.59 4.56
CA ARG A 90 4.95 -1.56 4.72
C ARG A 90 4.84 -2.11 6.15
N GLY A 91 5.79 -1.82 7.04
CA GLY A 91 5.76 -2.30 8.42
C GLY A 91 6.22 -3.74 8.58
N PHE A 92 7.04 -4.26 7.65
CA PHE A 92 7.84 -5.44 7.90
C PHE A 92 9.04 -5.08 8.79
N ALA A 93 9.36 -6.00 9.70
CA ALA A 93 10.52 -5.85 10.56
C ALA A 93 11.81 -5.92 9.74
N GLY A 94 12.82 -5.15 10.16
CA GLY A 94 14.17 -5.28 9.64
C GLY A 94 14.87 -6.53 10.20
N GLU A 95 16.18 -6.57 10.05
CA GLU A 95 17.02 -7.65 10.59
C GLU A 95 16.97 -7.73 12.12
N ASP A 96 16.63 -6.63 12.78
CA ASP A 96 16.45 -6.50 14.24
C ASP A 96 15.13 -7.11 14.75
N GLY A 97 14.24 -7.55 13.86
CA GLY A 97 12.94 -8.12 14.22
C GLY A 97 11.93 -7.08 14.72
N VAL A 98 12.27 -5.79 14.67
CA VAL A 98 11.41 -4.70 15.14
C VAL A 98 10.89 -3.91 13.93
N ASN A 99 9.60 -3.57 13.95
CA ASN A 99 9.03 -2.71 12.92
C ASN A 99 9.41 -1.24 13.19
N ASN A 100 9.43 -0.41 12.15
CA ASN A 100 9.64 1.02 12.32
C ASN A 100 8.27 1.73 12.44
N PRO A 101 7.79 2.06 13.65
CA PRO A 101 6.45 2.63 13.84
C PRO A 101 6.30 4.01 13.20
N GLN A 102 7.38 4.77 13.03
CA GLN A 102 7.34 6.08 12.37
C GLN A 102 7.13 5.92 10.86
N ALA A 103 7.85 5.00 10.22
CA ALA A 103 7.69 4.66 8.81
C ALA A 103 6.27 4.17 8.50
N VAL A 104 5.72 3.36 9.41
CA VAL A 104 4.35 2.84 9.32
C VAL A 104 3.32 3.97 9.41
N LYS A 105 3.46 4.88 10.38
CA LYS A 105 2.57 6.05 10.53
C LYS A 105 2.62 6.97 9.32
N GLU A 106 3.81 7.23 8.79
CA GLU A 106 3.98 8.01 7.57
C GLU A 106 3.26 7.34 6.39
N THR A 107 3.43 6.02 6.24
CA THR A 107 2.74 5.25 5.21
C THR A 107 1.22 5.31 5.35
N MET A 108 0.69 5.19 6.56
CA MET A 108 -0.74 5.34 6.85
C MET A 108 -1.25 6.71 6.39
N TRP A 109 -0.55 7.80 6.75
CA TRP A 109 -0.92 9.16 6.36
C TRP A 109 -0.88 9.36 4.84
N ARG A 110 0.18 8.88 4.17
CA ARG A 110 0.29 8.92 2.70
C ARG A 110 -0.85 8.17 2.01
N LEU A 111 -1.23 7.01 2.52
CA LEU A 111 -2.33 6.21 1.96
C LEU A 111 -3.69 6.91 2.14
N GLU A 112 -3.93 7.53 3.29
CA GLU A 112 -5.14 8.33 3.52
C GLU A 112 -5.21 9.51 2.54
N HIS A 113 -4.11 10.24 2.36
CA HIS A 113 -4.05 11.36 1.43
C HIS A 113 -4.25 10.91 -0.02
N TRP A 114 -3.56 9.84 -0.45
CA TRP A 114 -3.77 9.22 -1.76
C TRP A 114 -5.24 8.83 -1.97
N ARG A 115 -5.86 8.18 -0.98
CA ARG A 115 -7.26 7.75 -1.08
C ARG A 115 -8.21 8.92 -1.26
N ALA A 116 -7.97 10.03 -0.57
CA ALA A 116 -8.75 11.25 -0.73
C ALA A 116 -8.62 11.81 -2.16
N VAL A 117 -7.40 11.89 -2.70
CA VAL A 117 -7.15 12.34 -4.08
C VAL A 117 -7.89 11.47 -5.10
N VAL A 118 -7.79 10.14 -4.98
CA VAL A 118 -8.46 9.19 -5.89
C VAL A 118 -9.98 9.37 -5.84
N VAL A 119 -10.56 9.50 -4.64
CA VAL A 119 -12.01 9.72 -4.49
C VAL A 119 -12.43 11.03 -5.14
N SER A 120 -11.67 12.12 -4.93
CA SER A 120 -11.96 13.42 -5.55
C SER A 120 -11.86 13.38 -7.08
N GLN A 121 -10.88 12.68 -7.65
CA GLN A 121 -10.75 12.57 -9.10
C GLN A 121 -11.85 11.72 -9.72
N ARG A 122 -12.25 10.62 -9.08
CA ARG A 122 -13.39 9.81 -9.53
C ARG A 122 -14.69 10.60 -9.47
N ALA A 123 -14.91 11.39 -8.42
CA ALA A 123 -16.07 12.26 -8.32
C ALA A 123 -16.10 13.30 -9.47
N LYS A 124 -14.96 13.91 -9.81
CA LYS A 124 -14.84 14.82 -10.96
C LYS A 124 -15.14 14.13 -12.30
N ALA A 125 -14.61 12.91 -12.50
CA ALA A 125 -14.84 12.15 -13.73
C ALA A 125 -16.32 11.76 -13.92
N LEU A 126 -17.03 11.43 -12.84
CA LEU A 126 -18.47 11.10 -12.88
C LEU A 126 -19.34 12.35 -13.01
N GLY A 127 -18.97 13.47 -12.39
CA GLY A 127 -19.70 14.74 -12.47
C GLY A 127 -19.50 15.49 -13.80
N GLY A 128 -18.41 15.23 -14.52
CA GLY A 128 -18.14 15.80 -15.85
C GLY A 128 -18.87 15.12 -17.01
N ALA A 129 -19.63 14.05 -16.76
CA ALA A 129 -20.38 13.32 -17.79
C ALA A 129 -21.81 13.89 -18.03
N VAL A 130 -22.15 15.02 -17.41
CA VAL A 130 -23.40 15.77 -17.62
C VAL A 130 -23.08 17.18 -18.12
N GLN A 131 -22.63 17.28 -19.37
CA GLN A 131 -22.67 18.51 -20.16
C GLN A 131 -22.95 18.15 -21.63
#